data_AF-A0A7S3WLB2-F1
#
_entry.id   AF-A0A7S3WLB2-F1
#
_cell.length_a   1.000
_cell.length_b   1.000
_cell.length_c   1.000
_cell.angle_alpha   90.00
_cell.angle_beta   90.00
_cell.angle_gamma   90.00
#
_symmetry.space_group_name_H-M   'P 1'
#
loop_
_entity.id
_entity.type
_entity.pdbx_description
1 polymer ?
#
loop_
_entity_poly.entity_id
_entity_poly.type
_entity_poly.pdbx_seq_one_letter_code
_entity_poly.pdbx_strand_id
1 'polypeptide(L)'
;EGAQHPAVASAVDAGHKEDAPGELQDTAPEAEAAAERRACGAADDGLAGSLPHGLAELIEADVLRTFPNCAEFLELDGHNRLRRALRRMAAADTELGYCQSMNFITAIFIMVLYDENAAMSAVRNLLVKLG
;
A
#
# COMPACT_ATOMS: atom_id res chain seq x y z
N GLU A 1 53.70 -24.67 56.57
CA GLU A 1 52.85 -24.76 57.79
C GLU A 1 51.65 -23.85 57.55
N GLY A 2 50.40 -24.30 57.51
CA GLY A 2 49.78 -25.31 58.36
C GLY A 2 49.01 -24.59 59.46
N ALA A 3 47.78 -24.15 59.17
CA ALA A 3 46.76 -23.91 60.19
C ALA A 3 45.38 -23.90 59.53
N GLN A 4 44.47 -24.60 60.18
CA GLN A 4 43.25 -25.13 59.65
C GLN A 4 42.14 -24.82 60.66
N HIS A 5 40.96 -24.45 60.14
CA HIS A 5 39.62 -24.52 60.78
C HIS A 5 39.31 -23.61 61.99
N PRO A 6 38.04 -23.51 62.47
CA PRO A 6 36.72 -23.79 61.86
C PRO A 6 35.59 -22.77 62.22
N ALA A 7 34.35 -23.10 61.80
CA ALA A 7 33.07 -22.86 62.50
C ALA A 7 32.48 -21.43 62.44
N VAL A 8 31.17 -21.15 62.47
CA VAL A 8 29.95 -21.90 62.82
C VAL A 8 28.73 -21.15 62.23
N ALA A 9 27.62 -21.87 62.15
CA ALA A 9 26.29 -21.44 61.69
C ALA A 9 25.66 -20.25 62.45
N SER A 10 24.71 -19.58 61.79
CA SER A 10 23.52 -19.05 62.46
C SER A 10 22.34 -19.03 61.51
N ALA A 11 21.24 -19.64 61.96
CA ALA A 11 19.93 -19.67 61.33
C ALA A 11 18.99 -18.73 62.09
N VAL A 12 18.16 -17.99 61.35
CA VAL A 12 16.90 -17.34 61.76
C VAL A 12 16.28 -16.79 60.47
N ASP A 13 14.98 -16.77 60.18
CA ASP A 13 13.74 -17.28 60.77
C ASP A 13 12.63 -16.99 59.71
N ALA A 14 11.49 -17.68 59.86
CA ALA A 14 10.17 -17.61 59.20
C ALA A 14 9.82 -16.36 58.33
N GLY A 15 8.98 -16.43 57.29
CA GLY A 15 7.96 -17.39 56.88
C GLY A 15 6.71 -16.65 56.40
N HIS A 16 6.03 -17.20 55.37
CA HIS A 16 4.70 -16.84 54.80
C HIS A 16 4.59 -15.49 54.04
N LYS A 17 3.85 -15.34 52.93
CA LYS A 17 2.73 -16.10 52.36
C LYS A 17 2.57 -15.76 50.86
N GLU A 18 1.88 -16.66 50.17
CA GLU A 18 1.48 -16.67 48.75
C GLU A 18 0.78 -15.40 48.25
N ASP A 19 0.95 -15.06 46.96
CA ASP A 19 -0.17 -14.98 46.01
C ASP A 19 0.31 -14.81 44.54
N ALA A 20 -0.58 -15.22 43.64
CA ALA A 20 -0.40 -15.64 42.25
C ALA A 20 -0.06 -14.52 41.21
N PRO A 21 0.08 -14.84 39.90
CA PRO A 21 0.86 -14.08 38.92
C PRO A 21 0.07 -12.91 38.30
N GLY A 22 0.72 -11.76 38.17
CA GLY A 22 0.28 -10.67 37.30
C GLY A 22 0.81 -10.90 35.88
N GLU A 23 -0.11 -11.19 34.97
CA GLU A 23 0.13 -11.51 33.56
C GLU A 23 0.95 -10.44 32.82
N LEU A 24 1.98 -10.93 32.14
CA LEU A 24 2.77 -10.22 31.16
C LEU A 24 2.21 -10.56 29.77
N GLN A 25 1.24 -9.83 29.25
CA GLN A 25 0.78 -9.98 27.86
C GLN A 25 0.35 -8.62 27.28
N ASP A 26 1.35 -7.86 26.83
CA ASP A 26 1.17 -6.85 25.79
C ASP A 26 1.44 -7.55 24.44
N THR A 27 0.39 -8.07 23.82
CA THR A 27 0.43 -8.57 22.45
C THR A 27 -0.52 -7.74 21.61
N ALA A 28 -0.04 -6.60 21.12
CA ALA A 28 -0.64 -5.91 20.00
C ALA A 28 -0.48 -6.76 18.72
N PRO A 29 -1.52 -6.96 17.91
CA PRO A 29 -1.39 -7.67 16.65
C PRO A 29 -0.87 -6.72 15.57
N GLU A 30 0.46 -6.64 15.38
CA GLU A 30 1.08 -5.98 14.20
C GLU A 30 0.99 -6.83 12.91
N ALA A 31 0.12 -7.85 12.89
CA ALA A 31 0.05 -8.81 11.79
C ALA A 31 -1.04 -8.51 10.74
N GLU A 32 -2.02 -7.65 11.04
CA GLU A 32 -3.15 -7.41 10.12
C GLU A 32 -2.84 -6.38 9.01
N ALA A 33 -1.87 -5.46 9.21
CA ALA A 33 -1.50 -4.45 8.20
C ALA A 33 -0.59 -4.98 7.07
N ALA A 34 -0.12 -6.23 7.17
CA ALA A 34 0.73 -6.87 6.16
C ALA A 34 -0.06 -7.80 5.22
N ALA A 35 -1.27 -8.21 5.60
CA ALA A 35 -2.07 -9.18 4.86
C ALA A 35 -2.76 -8.61 3.61
N GLU A 36 -3.03 -7.30 3.56
CA GLU A 36 -3.64 -6.64 2.39
C GLU A 36 -2.64 -6.35 1.26
N ARG A 37 -1.34 -6.61 1.45
CA ARG A 37 -0.28 -6.36 0.44
C ARG A 37 -0.08 -7.52 -0.55
N ARG A 38 -1.09 -8.37 -0.72
CA ARG A 38 -1.10 -9.44 -1.75
C ARG A 38 -2.35 -9.34 -2.62
N ALA A 39 -2.33 -8.40 -3.54
CA ALA A 39 -3.09 -8.50 -4.78
C ALA A 39 -2.13 -8.26 -5.95
N CYS A 40 -1.21 -9.21 -6.18
CA CYS A 40 -0.47 -9.27 -7.43
C CYS A 40 -1.30 -10.05 -8.45
N GLY A 41 -1.86 -9.29 -9.41
CA GLY A 41 -2.07 -9.63 -10.82
C GLY A 41 -2.68 -10.97 -11.21
N ALA A 42 -3.90 -10.94 -11.76
CA ALA A 42 -4.20 -11.39 -13.13
C ALA A 42 -5.71 -11.27 -13.43
N ALA A 43 -6.06 -10.33 -14.31
CA ALA A 43 -7.10 -10.47 -15.35
C ALA A 43 -7.26 -9.09 -16.03
N ASP A 44 -6.41 -8.79 -17.02
CA ASP A 44 -6.59 -7.64 -17.92
C ASP A 44 -7.56 -7.96 -19.08
N ASP A 45 -8.21 -9.12 -19.09
CA ASP A 45 -8.75 -9.68 -20.33
C ASP A 45 -10.29 -9.66 -20.41
N GLY A 46 -10.92 -8.48 -20.28
CA GLY A 46 -12.38 -8.46 -20.41
C GLY A 46 -13.11 -7.13 -20.59
N LEU A 47 -12.46 -5.97 -20.44
CA LEU A 47 -13.17 -4.68 -20.58
C LEU A 47 -12.40 -3.62 -21.36
N ALA A 48 -11.38 -4.01 -22.11
CA ALA A 48 -10.75 -3.15 -23.10
C ALA A 48 -11.59 -3.16 -24.38
N GLY A 49 -12.65 -2.34 -24.40
CA GLY A 49 -13.18 -1.87 -25.68
C GLY A 49 -12.00 -1.36 -26.51
N SER A 50 -11.89 -1.82 -27.76
CA SER A 50 -10.81 -1.46 -28.68
C SER A 50 -10.49 0.04 -28.61
N LEU A 51 -9.36 0.41 -28.01
CA LEU A 51 -8.94 1.81 -27.97
C LEU A 51 -8.75 2.34 -29.39
N PRO A 52 -9.06 3.62 -29.66
CA PRO A 52 -8.72 4.26 -30.92
C PRO A 52 -7.25 4.08 -31.28
N HIS A 53 -6.96 3.97 -32.58
CA HIS A 53 -5.60 3.77 -33.09
C HIS A 53 -4.67 4.90 -32.62
N GLY A 54 -3.46 4.57 -32.16
CA GLY A 54 -2.48 5.55 -31.65
C GLY A 54 -2.69 5.95 -30.19
N LEU A 55 -3.87 5.71 -29.61
CA LEU A 55 -4.18 6.15 -28.24
C LEU A 55 -3.44 5.32 -27.18
N ALA A 56 -3.25 4.02 -27.45
CA ALA A 56 -2.51 3.15 -26.56
C ALA A 56 -1.04 3.57 -26.47
N GLU A 57 -0.42 3.95 -27.58
CA GLU A 57 0.96 4.45 -27.66
C GLU A 57 1.09 5.82 -26.96
N LEU A 58 0.11 6.71 -27.12
CA LEU A 58 0.08 7.99 -26.42
C LEU A 58 -0.01 7.79 -24.90
N ILE A 59 -0.90 6.91 -24.45
CA ILE A 59 -1.04 6.56 -23.03
C ILE A 59 0.29 5.98 -22.51
N GLU A 60 0.94 5.11 -23.27
CA GLU A 60 2.22 4.51 -22.87
C GLU A 60 3.33 5.56 -22.71
N ALA A 61 3.47 6.45 -23.69
CA ALA A 61 4.43 7.55 -23.62
C ALA A 61 4.18 8.44 -22.40
N ASP A 62 2.91 8.70 -22.08
CA ASP A 62 2.51 9.50 -20.93
C ASP A 62 2.75 8.78 -19.60
N VAL A 63 2.53 7.47 -19.53
CA VAL A 63 2.87 6.66 -18.35
C VAL A 63 4.35 6.74 -18.05
N LEU A 64 5.22 6.52 -19.05
CA LEU A 64 6.67 6.49 -18.86
C LEU A 64 7.25 7.84 -18.41
N ARG A 65 6.64 8.95 -18.79
CA ARG A 65 7.06 10.30 -18.35
C ARG A 65 6.37 10.78 -17.07
N THR A 66 5.42 10.02 -16.51
CA THR A 66 4.71 10.40 -15.29
C THR A 66 5.46 9.89 -14.07
N PHE A 67 5.99 10.83 -13.28
CA PHE A 67 6.73 10.56 -12.04
C PHE A 67 7.78 9.43 -12.14
N PRO A 68 8.68 9.45 -13.15
CA PRO A 68 9.55 8.32 -13.48
C PRO A 68 10.52 7.94 -12.36
N ASN A 69 10.85 8.89 -11.48
CA ASN A 69 11.82 8.72 -10.38
C ASN A 69 11.18 8.92 -8.99
N CYS A 70 9.85 8.91 -8.89
CA CYS A 70 9.16 9.06 -7.61
C CYS A 70 9.10 7.72 -6.88
N ALA A 71 9.86 7.55 -5.80
CA ALA A 71 9.92 6.30 -5.05
C ALA A 71 8.53 5.85 -4.57
N GLU A 72 7.76 6.75 -3.96
CA GLU A 72 6.39 6.47 -3.47
C GLU A 72 5.47 5.97 -4.60
N PHE A 73 5.56 6.58 -5.79
CA PHE A 73 4.75 6.14 -6.94
C PHE A 73 5.17 4.77 -7.45
N LEU A 74 6.47 4.49 -7.49
CA LEU A 74 7.02 3.20 -7.94
C LEU A 74 6.69 2.06 -6.97
N GLU A 75 6.78 2.31 -5.66
CA GLU A 75 6.41 1.36 -4.61
C GLU A 75 4.93 0.92 -4.69
N LEU A 76 4.08 1.79 -5.22
CA LEU A 76 2.65 1.54 -5.41
C LEU A 76 2.29 0.85 -6.73
N ASP A 77 3.26 0.33 -7.49
CA ASP A 77 3.03 -0.17 -8.86
C ASP A 77 2.41 0.92 -9.77
N GLY A 78 2.79 2.17 -9.54
CA GLY A 78 2.11 3.35 -10.05
C GLY A 78 1.98 3.38 -11.57
N HIS A 79 3.03 3.03 -12.33
CA HIS A 79 2.97 3.01 -13.80
C HIS A 79 1.95 2.00 -14.33
N ASN A 80 1.89 0.81 -13.75
CA ASN A 80 0.95 -0.23 -14.20
C ASN A 80 -0.49 0.11 -13.82
N ARG A 81 -0.71 0.63 -12.62
CA ARG A 81 -2.02 1.14 -12.19
C ARG A 81 -2.49 2.30 -13.04
N LEU A 82 -1.59 3.25 -13.33
CA LEU A 82 -1.87 4.38 -14.18
C LEU A 82 -2.24 3.92 -15.60
N ARG A 83 -1.48 3.00 -16.19
CA ARG A 83 -1.78 2.45 -17.52
C ARG A 83 -3.18 1.84 -17.59
N ARG A 84 -3.53 0.97 -16.64
CA ARG A 84 -4.87 0.35 -16.59
C ARG A 84 -5.96 1.40 -16.42
N ALA A 85 -5.78 2.34 -15.48
CA ALA A 85 -6.74 3.40 -15.23
C ALA A 85 -6.98 4.28 -16.46
N LEU A 86 -5.91 4.75 -17.12
CA LEU A 86 -6.01 5.60 -18.31
C LEU A 86 -6.68 4.87 -19.48
N ARG A 87 -6.30 3.60 -19.74
CA ARG A 87 -6.94 2.79 -20.78
C ARG A 87 -8.42 2.55 -20.50
N ARG A 88 -8.76 2.21 -19.26
CA ARG A 88 -10.16 1.98 -18.85
C ARG A 88 -11.00 3.25 -18.95
N MET A 89 -10.45 4.40 -18.53
CA MET A 89 -11.15 5.68 -18.66
C MET A 89 -11.34 6.07 -20.13
N ALA A 90 -10.31 5.91 -20.96
CA ALA A 90 -10.37 6.20 -22.39
C ALA A 90 -11.36 5.29 -23.16
N ALA A 91 -11.49 4.03 -22.75
CA ALA A 91 -12.46 3.09 -23.34
C ALA A 91 -13.90 3.34 -22.86
N ALA A 92 -14.07 3.89 -21.65
CA ALA A 92 -15.39 4.08 -21.05
C ALA A 92 -16.15 5.32 -21.55
N ASP A 93 -15.44 6.30 -22.12
CA ASP A 93 -16.04 7.55 -22.59
C ASP A 93 -15.32 8.03 -23.86
N THR A 94 -15.91 7.76 -25.02
CA THR A 94 -15.32 8.12 -26.32
C THR A 94 -15.47 9.60 -26.66
N GLU A 95 -16.34 10.34 -25.97
CA GLU A 95 -16.49 11.78 -26.19
C GLU A 95 -15.43 12.56 -25.39
N LEU A 96 -15.23 12.19 -24.12
CA LEU A 96 -14.16 12.76 -23.29
C LEU A 96 -12.77 12.23 -23.71
N GLY A 97 -12.71 10.95 -24.06
CA GLY A 97 -11.50 10.25 -24.47
C GLY A 97 -10.38 10.32 -23.42
N TYR A 98 -9.14 10.40 -23.91
CA TYR A 98 -7.94 10.67 -23.12
C TYR A 98 -7.42 12.06 -23.47
N CYS A 99 -7.30 12.94 -22.48
CA CYS A 99 -6.71 14.27 -22.64
C CYS A 99 -5.32 14.37 -22.01
N GLN A 100 -4.44 15.12 -22.65
CA GLN A 100 -3.11 15.42 -22.12
C GLN A 100 -3.26 16.15 -20.78
N SER A 101 -2.56 15.66 -19.75
CA SER A 101 -2.64 16.02 -18.31
C SER A 101 -3.45 15.05 -17.44
N MET A 102 -4.31 14.19 -18.02
CA MET A 102 -5.05 13.20 -17.24
C MET A 102 -4.12 12.20 -16.55
N ASN A 103 -2.96 11.90 -17.15
CA ASN A 103 -1.91 11.08 -16.57
C ASN A 103 -1.44 11.58 -15.19
N PHE A 104 -1.09 12.86 -15.06
CA PHE A 104 -0.60 13.41 -13.80
C PHE A 104 -1.69 13.49 -12.73
N ILE A 105 -2.90 13.92 -13.10
CA ILE A 105 -4.02 14.00 -12.16
C ILE A 105 -4.36 12.62 -11.62
N THR A 106 -4.41 11.61 -12.50
CA THR A 106 -4.70 10.22 -12.12
C THR A 106 -3.60 9.64 -11.24
N ALA A 107 -2.33 9.91 -11.55
CA ALA A 107 -1.20 9.47 -10.74
C ALA A 107 -1.22 10.09 -9.33
N ILE A 108 -1.59 11.36 -9.19
CA ILE A 108 -1.77 12.02 -7.88
C ILE A 108 -2.87 11.32 -7.08
N PHE A 109 -4.02 11.05 -7.69
CA PHE A 109 -5.10 10.34 -6.98
C PHE A 109 -4.72 8.90 -6.62
N ILE A 110 -3.92 8.21 -7.45
CA ILE A 110 -3.37 6.88 -7.10
C ILE A 110 -2.50 6.95 -5.85
N MET A 111 -1.62 7.96 -5.74
CA MET A 111 -0.75 8.13 -4.56
C MET A 111 -1.54 8.53 -3.31
N VAL A 112 -2.57 9.37 -3.45
CA VAL A 112 -3.33 9.87 -2.28
C VAL A 112 -4.38 8.87 -1.79
N LEU A 113 -5.06 8.19 -2.72
CA LEU A 113 -6.19 7.30 -2.38
C LEU A 113 -5.77 5.84 -2.20
N TYR A 114 -4.59 5.46 -2.69
CA TYR A 114 -4.08 4.08 -2.68
C TYR A 114 -4.99 3.05 -3.39
N ASP A 115 -6.14 3.45 -3.95
CA ASP A 115 -7.08 2.62 -4.70
C ASP A 115 -7.26 3.11 -6.16
N GLU A 116 -7.13 2.20 -7.12
CA GLU A 116 -7.20 2.51 -8.56
C GLU A 116 -8.61 2.92 -9.02
N ASN A 117 -9.65 2.28 -8.49
CA ASN A 117 -11.05 2.54 -8.86
C ASN A 117 -11.55 3.86 -8.27
N ALA A 118 -11.16 4.16 -7.03
CA ALA A 118 -11.42 5.43 -6.36
C ALA A 118 -10.72 6.56 -7.12
N ALA A 119 -9.48 6.36 -7.56
CA ALA A 119 -8.76 7.34 -8.37
C ALA A 119 -9.48 7.63 -9.69
N MET A 120 -9.88 6.60 -10.45
CA MET A 120 -10.65 6.79 -11.69
C MET A 120 -11.97 7.53 -11.45
N SER A 121 -12.68 7.19 -10.36
CA SER A 121 -13.94 7.84 -10.01
C SER A 121 -13.73 9.30 -9.63
N ALA A 122 -12.69 9.63 -8.87
CA ALA A 122 -12.33 10.99 -8.50
C ALA A 122 -11.98 11.84 -9.73
N VAL A 123 -11.16 11.31 -10.64
CA VAL A 123 -10.78 11.99 -11.89
C VAL A 123 -12.01 12.25 -12.75
N ARG A 124 -12.87 11.25 -12.95
CA ARG A 124 -14.11 11.42 -13.74
C ARG A 124 -15.01 12.51 -13.16
N ASN A 125 -15.23 12.48 -11.84
CA ASN A 125 -16.04 13.49 -11.15
C ASN A 125 -15.42 14.89 -11.24
N LEU A 126 -14.09 14.99 -11.21
CA LEU A 126 -13.37 16.24 -11.39
C LEU A 126 -13.57 16.80 -12.80
N LEU A 127 -13.37 15.98 -13.84
CA LEU A 127 -13.51 16.40 -15.23
C LEU A 127 -14.94 16.85 -15.57
N VAL A 128 -15.96 16.14 -15.09
CA VAL A 128 -17.37 16.51 -15.29
C VAL A 128 -17.73 17.85 -14.62
N LYS A 129 -17.08 18.21 -13.51
CA LYS A 129 -17.34 19.48 -12.81
C LYS A 129 -16.63 20.68 -13.46
N LEU A 130 -15.65 20.43 -14.31
CA LEU A 130 -14.84 21.48 -14.96
C LEU A 130 -15.30 21.80 -16.38
N GLY A 131 -16.11 20.93 -17.01
CA GLY A 131 -16.79 21.17 -18.28
C GLY A 131 -18.16 21.80 -18.08
#